data_AF-A0A349B5V3-F1
#
_entry.id   AF-A0A349B5V3-F1
#
_cell.length_a   1.000
_cell.length_b   1.000
_cell.length_c   1.000
_cell.angle_alpha   90.00
_cell.angle_beta   90.00
_cell.angle_gamma   90.00
#
_symmetry.space_group_name_H-M   'P 1'
#
loop_
_entity.id
_entity.type
_entity.pdbx_description
1 polymer ?
#
loop_
_entity_poly.entity_id
_entity_poly.type
_entity_poly.pdbx_seq_one_letter_code
_entity_poly.pdbx_strand_id
1 'polypeptide(L)'
;MVTGAQRYVADLDVPDALPTMVARPPTVNGRPRGVLNEQEVLAVPGVTDVATLETGVAIRARTFGQCIDALQIIEVEWDDGPAVGLDDTAVEQELAGPESPIDLPDLSDVGRRVSRIEESFFFAFQPNCP
;
A
#
# COMPACT_ATOMS: atom_id res chain seq x y z
N MET A 1 -22.46 1.82 -18.48
CA MET A 1 -21.22 1.38 -19.15
C MET A 1 -21.50 0.13 -19.94
N VAL A 2 -21.74 0.22 -21.25
CA VAL A 2 -22.01 -0.98 -22.08
C VAL A 2 -21.24 -0.92 -23.40
N THR A 3 -20.83 0.28 -23.83
CA THR A 3 -20.18 0.53 -25.12
C THR A 3 -18.65 0.65 -25.03
N GLY A 4 -18.06 0.61 -23.83
CA GLY A 4 -16.63 0.89 -23.64
C GLY A 4 -16.22 2.37 -23.82
N ALA A 5 -17.19 3.28 -23.98
CA ALA A 5 -16.90 4.71 -24.21
C ALA A 5 -16.42 5.46 -22.94
N GLN A 6 -16.63 4.90 -21.76
CA GLN A 6 -16.13 5.47 -20.51
C GLN A 6 -14.63 5.22 -20.41
N ARG A 7 -13.86 6.30 -20.27
CA ARG A 7 -12.40 6.22 -20.08
C ARG A 7 -12.07 6.19 -18.59
N TYR A 8 -11.23 5.25 -18.20
CA TYR A 8 -10.57 5.17 -16.91
C TYR A 8 -9.12 5.62 -17.05
N VAL A 9 -8.43 5.75 -15.92
CA VAL A 9 -7.04 6.22 -15.87
C VAL A 9 -6.12 5.39 -16.79
N ALA A 10 -6.30 4.07 -16.83
CA ALA A 10 -5.52 3.18 -17.68
C ALA A 10 -5.80 3.35 -19.19
N ASP A 11 -6.92 3.96 -19.57
CA ASP A 11 -7.29 4.24 -20.97
C ASP A 11 -6.82 5.64 -21.42
N LEU A 12 -6.19 6.41 -20.52
CA LEU A 12 -5.69 7.74 -20.83
C LEU A 12 -4.31 7.66 -21.49
N ASP A 13 -4.25 8.06 -22.75
CA ASP A 13 -2.99 8.37 -23.42
C ASP A 13 -2.59 9.81 -23.08
N VAL A 14 -1.61 9.96 -22.19
CA VAL A 14 -1.12 11.26 -21.72
C VAL A 14 0.18 11.56 -22.48
N PRO A 15 0.27 12.69 -23.20
CA PRO A 15 1.48 13.04 -23.95
C PRO A 15 2.73 12.99 -23.08
N ASP A 16 3.78 12.36 -23.61
CA ASP A 16 5.10 12.19 -22.98
C ASP A 16 5.11 11.37 -21.67
N ALA A 17 3.98 10.80 -21.24
CA ALA A 17 3.94 9.92 -20.09
C ALA A 17 4.55 8.56 -20.45
N LEU A 18 5.65 8.22 -19.79
CA LEU A 18 6.31 6.93 -19.95
C LEU A 18 5.85 5.93 -18.87
N PRO A 19 5.69 4.64 -19.23
CA PRO A 19 5.46 3.57 -18.27
C PRO A 19 6.39 3.63 -17.07
N THR A 20 5.83 3.46 -15.88
CA THR A 20 6.58 3.43 -14.62
C THR A 20 6.02 2.32 -13.74
N MET A 21 6.90 1.49 -13.18
CA MET A 21 6.54 0.44 -12.22
C MET A 21 7.38 0.59 -10.95
N VAL A 22 6.89 0.05 -9.84
CA VAL A 22 7.53 0.21 -8.53
C VAL A 22 7.93 -1.15 -7.98
N ALA A 23 9.22 -1.34 -7.69
CA ALA A 23 9.69 -2.42 -6.83
C ALA A 23 9.22 -2.13 -5.41
N ARG A 24 8.50 -3.08 -4.81
CA ARG A 24 7.91 -2.94 -3.47
C ARG A 24 8.73 -3.74 -2.45
N PRO A 25 8.79 -3.26 -1.19
CA PRO A 25 9.44 -4.01 -0.12
C PRO A 25 8.77 -5.38 0.07
N PRO A 26 9.52 -6.40 0.51
CA PRO A 26 8.97 -7.72 0.79
C PRO A 26 8.13 -7.77 2.07
N THR A 27 8.19 -6.74 2.92
CA THR A 27 7.48 -6.65 4.20
C THR A 27 6.51 -5.46 4.22
N VAL A 28 5.41 -5.60 4.96
CA VAL A 28 4.35 -4.57 5.06
C VAL A 28 4.94 -3.29 5.65
N ASN A 29 4.78 -2.16 4.92
CA ASN A 29 5.34 -0.85 5.28
C ASN A 29 6.88 -0.82 5.40
N GLY A 30 7.58 -1.78 4.79
CA GLY A 30 9.03 -1.70 4.61
C GLY A 30 9.46 -0.51 3.76
N ARG A 31 10.75 -0.17 3.80
CA ARG A 31 11.31 1.01 3.12
C ARG A 31 12.58 0.65 2.37
N PRO A 32 12.84 1.24 1.19
CA PRO A 32 14.12 1.04 0.53
C PRO A 32 15.24 1.76 1.31
N ARG A 33 16.32 1.05 1.63
CA ARG A 33 17.58 1.63 2.13
C ARG A 33 18.43 2.12 0.95
N GLY A 34 18.47 1.37 -0.15
CA GLY A 34 19.20 1.73 -1.34
C GLY A 34 19.11 0.70 -2.46
N VAL A 35 19.42 1.13 -3.69
CA VAL A 35 19.53 0.24 -4.85
C VAL A 35 21.00 -0.13 -5.03
N LEU A 36 21.32 -1.42 -4.99
CA LEU A 36 22.69 -1.92 -5.00
C LEU A 36 23.32 -1.93 -6.40
N ASN A 37 22.50 -2.14 -7.43
CA ASN A 37 22.92 -2.26 -8.83
C ASN A 37 22.25 -1.22 -9.75
N GLU A 38 22.05 0.01 -9.27
CA GLU A 38 21.32 1.07 -9.99
C GLU A 38 21.84 1.30 -11.42
N GLN A 39 23.16 1.28 -11.63
CA GLN A 39 23.75 1.47 -12.95
C GLN A 39 23.41 0.34 -13.93
N GLU A 40 23.28 -0.89 -13.45
CA GLU A 40 22.88 -2.04 -14.28
C GLU A 40 21.42 -1.93 -14.67
N VAL A 41 20.56 -1.52 -13.74
CA VAL A 41 19.15 -1.25 -13.99
C VAL A 41 18.97 -0.13 -15.03
N LEU A 42 19.72 0.97 -14.89
CA LEU A 42 19.73 2.06 -15.87
C LEU A 42 20.26 1.65 -17.24
N ALA A 43 21.09 0.61 -17.32
CA ALA A 43 21.61 0.08 -18.57
C ALA A 43 20.61 -0.82 -19.32
N VAL A 44 19.50 -1.23 -18.69
CA VAL A 44 18.45 -2.00 -19.36
C VAL A 44 17.86 -1.18 -20.50
N PRO A 45 17.76 -1.74 -21.73
CA PRO A 45 17.27 -1.00 -22.89
C PRO A 45 15.91 -0.34 -22.65
N GLY A 46 15.86 0.97 -22.82
CA GLY A 46 14.64 1.75 -22.71
C GLY A 46 14.26 2.20 -21.30
N VAL A 47 14.98 1.77 -20.26
CA VAL A 47 14.93 2.44 -18.95
C VAL A 47 15.44 3.87 -19.11
N THR A 48 14.73 4.82 -18.51
CA THR A 48 15.09 6.24 -18.53
C THR A 48 15.51 6.72 -17.15
N ASP A 49 14.88 6.22 -16.09
CA ASP A 49 15.11 6.70 -14.71
C ASP A 49 14.85 5.60 -13.68
N VAL A 50 15.60 5.67 -12.59
CA VAL A 50 15.38 4.95 -11.34
C VAL A 50 15.25 5.98 -10.23
N ALA A 51 14.21 5.90 -9.41
CA ALA A 51 13.95 6.85 -8.34
C ALA A 51 13.50 6.14 -7.07
N THR A 52 14.18 6.40 -5.96
CA THR A 52 13.78 5.91 -4.65
C THR A 52 12.58 6.71 -4.13
N LEU A 53 11.53 5.99 -3.75
CA LEU A 53 10.34 6.50 -3.06
C LEU A 53 10.40 6.08 -1.59
N GLU A 54 9.56 6.68 -0.74
CA GLU A 54 9.43 6.23 0.65
C GLU A 54 8.97 4.77 0.76
N THR A 55 8.20 4.29 -0.22
CA THR A 55 7.50 3.00 -0.19
C THR A 55 7.95 2.01 -1.26
N GLY A 56 9.09 2.26 -1.91
CA GLY A 56 9.60 1.42 -3.00
C GLY A 56 10.59 2.14 -3.92
N VAL A 57 10.98 1.48 -4.99
CA VAL A 57 11.86 2.06 -6.02
C VAL A 57 11.10 2.10 -7.35
N ALA A 58 10.88 3.30 -7.89
CA ALA A 58 10.23 3.50 -9.18
C ALA A 58 11.24 3.36 -10.32
N ILE A 59 10.85 2.62 -11.35
CA ILE A 59 11.61 2.46 -12.59
C ILE A 59 10.71 2.94 -13.72
N ARG A 60 11.20 3.92 -14.48
CA ARG A 60 10.52 4.46 -15.65
C ARG A 60 11.21 3.96 -16.92
N ALA A 61 10.44 3.50 -17.90
CA ALA A 61 10.96 3.01 -19.17
C ALA A 61 10.02 3.34 -20.33
N ARG A 62 10.49 3.17 -21.57
CA ARG A 62 9.70 3.43 -22.78
C ARG A 62 8.51 2.49 -22.95
N THR A 63 8.56 1.30 -22.35
CA THR A 63 7.49 0.30 -22.37
C THR A 63 7.33 -0.37 -21.01
N PHE A 64 6.15 -0.93 -20.71
CA PHE A 64 5.95 -1.74 -19.50
C PHE A 64 6.82 -3.01 -19.50
N GLY A 65 7.06 -3.62 -20.66
CA GLY A 65 7.95 -4.79 -20.77
C GLY A 65 9.36 -4.48 -20.28
N GLN A 66 9.91 -3.32 -20.66
CA GLN A 66 11.23 -2.89 -20.20
C GLN A 66 11.26 -2.56 -18.71
N CYS A 67 10.15 -2.06 -18.14
CA CYS A 67 10.04 -1.92 -16.68
C CYS A 67 10.09 -3.30 -16.00
N ILE A 68 9.41 -4.31 -16.56
CA ILE A 68 9.42 -5.69 -16.03
C ILE A 68 10.84 -6.27 -16.10
N ASP A 69 11.52 -6.13 -17.24
CA ASP A 69 12.90 -6.61 -17.40
C ASP A 69 13.84 -5.99 -16.35
N ALA A 70 13.69 -4.69 -16.09
CA ALA A 70 14.44 -3.98 -15.06
C ALA A 70 14.08 -4.43 -13.64
N LEU A 71 12.80 -4.66 -13.34
CA LEU A 71 12.33 -5.16 -12.05
C LEU A 71 12.78 -6.60 -11.76
N GLN A 72 13.07 -7.40 -12.79
CA GLN A 72 13.55 -8.77 -12.62
C GLN A 72 15.02 -8.84 -12.18
N ILE A 73 15.81 -7.78 -12.41
CA ILE A 73 17.24 -7.75 -12.08
C ILE A 73 17.59 -6.78 -10.96
N ILE A 74 16.68 -5.91 -10.55
CA ILE A 74 16.97 -4.90 -9.52
C ILE A 74 17.27 -5.55 -8.18
N GLU A 75 18.36 -5.11 -7.56
CA GLU A 75 18.75 -5.47 -6.22
C GLU A 75 18.55 -4.26 -5.30
N VAL A 76 17.61 -4.38 -4.38
CA VAL A 76 17.29 -3.33 -3.41
C VAL A 76 17.53 -3.87 -2.01
N GLU A 77 18.25 -3.10 -1.21
CA GLU A 77 18.33 -3.32 0.23
C GLU A 77 17.10 -2.69 0.90
N TRP A 78 16.41 -3.48 1.71
CA TRP A 78 15.15 -3.07 2.37
C TRP A 78 15.34 -3.00 3.89
N ASP A 79 14.76 -1.97 4.49
CA ASP A 79 14.43 -1.96 5.90
C ASP A 79 13.07 -2.59 6.13
N ASP A 80 13.01 -3.48 7.12
CA ASP A 80 11.78 -4.14 7.52
C ASP A 80 10.75 -3.15 8.06
N GLY A 81 9.49 -3.40 7.69
CA GLY A 81 8.38 -2.68 8.27
C GLY A 81 8.01 -3.18 9.67
N PRO A 82 7.15 -2.43 10.38
CA PRO A 82 6.79 -2.71 11.77
C PRO A 82 6.02 -4.03 11.97
N ALA A 83 5.47 -4.60 10.91
CA ALA A 83 4.65 -5.81 10.98
C ALA A 83 5.47 -7.12 10.95
N VAL A 84 6.79 -7.05 10.80
CA VAL A 84 7.63 -8.24 10.76
C VAL A 84 7.60 -8.96 12.10
N GLY A 85 7.29 -10.26 12.06
CA GLY A 85 7.20 -11.11 13.25
C GLY A 85 5.89 -11.02 14.02
N LEU A 86 4.91 -10.23 13.54
CA LEU A 86 3.57 -10.24 14.10
C LEU A 86 2.79 -11.46 13.61
N ASP A 87 2.05 -12.08 14.53
CA ASP A 87 1.03 -13.08 14.26
C ASP A 87 -0.34 -12.57 14.69
N ASP A 88 -1.39 -13.34 14.39
CA ASP A 88 -2.77 -12.97 14.70
C ASP A 88 -2.97 -12.72 16.21
N THR A 89 -2.33 -13.51 17.07
CA THR A 89 -2.45 -13.37 18.52
C THR A 89 -1.84 -12.06 19.02
N ALA A 90 -0.68 -11.68 18.50
CA ALA A 90 -0.03 -10.41 18.84
C ALA A 90 -0.88 -9.21 18.38
N VAL A 91 -1.43 -9.27 17.16
CA VAL A 91 -2.28 -8.22 16.61
C VAL A 91 -3.58 -8.07 17.40
N GLU A 92 -4.23 -9.18 17.77
CA GLU A 92 -5.45 -9.16 18.59
C GLU A 92 -5.20 -8.53 19.97
N GLN A 93 -4.07 -8.84 20.60
CA GLN A 93 -3.70 -8.26 21.89
C GLN A 93 -3.43 -6.75 21.81
N GLU A 94 -2.78 -6.29 20.73
CA GLU A 94 -2.55 -4.87 20.48
C GLU A 94 -3.88 -4.12 20.28
N LEU A 95 -4.77 -4.68 19.47
CA LEU A 95 -6.09 -4.09 19.19
C LEU A 95 -7.02 -4.09 20.41
N ALA A 96 -6.90 -5.08 21.30
CA ALA A 96 -7.62 -5.14 22.57
C ALA A 96 -7.05 -4.18 23.64
N GLY A 97 -6.02 -3.40 23.30
CA GLY A 97 -5.49 -2.34 24.16
C GLY A 97 -6.55 -1.29 24.54
N PRO A 98 -6.20 -0.32 25.41
CA PRO A 98 -7.16 0.62 25.96
C PRO A 98 -7.89 1.38 24.85
N GLU A 99 -9.19 1.06 24.69
CA GLU A 99 -10.07 1.80 23.81
C GLU A 99 -10.12 3.26 24.26
N SER A 100 -9.92 4.18 23.33
CA SER A 100 -10.17 5.59 23.63
C SER A 100 -11.67 5.75 23.92
N PRO A 101 -12.05 6.36 25.05
CA PRO A 101 -13.46 6.51 25.37
C PRO A 101 -14.14 7.32 24.26
N ILE A 102 -15.14 6.72 23.63
CA ILE A 102 -16.03 7.43 22.73
C ILE A 102 -16.83 8.40 23.60
N ASP A 103 -16.73 9.70 23.31
CA ASP A 103 -17.55 10.72 23.98
C ASP A 103 -19.00 10.55 23.52
N LEU A 104 -19.79 9.84 24.33
CA LEU A 104 -21.18 9.58 24.04
C LEU A 104 -22.01 10.78 24.50
N PRO A 105 -22.96 11.26 23.68
CA PRO A 105 -23.86 12.33 24.09
C PRO A 105 -24.65 11.92 25.33
N ASP A 106 -24.88 12.86 26.25
CA ASP A 106 -25.74 12.62 27.40
C ASP A 106 -27.19 12.41 26.92
N LEU A 107 -27.76 11.26 27.26
CA LEU A 107 -29.12 10.86 26.88
C LEU A 107 -30.09 10.95 28.07
N SER A 108 -29.71 11.64 29.14
CA SER A 108 -30.53 11.83 30.34
C SER A 108 -31.91 12.45 30.05
N ASP A 109 -32.02 13.27 29.00
CA ASP A 109 -33.27 13.99 28.62
C ASP A 109 -34.21 13.21 27.68
N VAL A 110 -33.89 11.97 27.29
CA VAL A 110 -34.65 11.24 26.25
C VAL A 110 -36.02 10.72 26.73
N GLY A 111 -36.41 10.97 27.99
CA GLY A 111 -37.74 10.65 28.53
C GLY A 111 -38.07 9.14 28.52
N ARG A 112 -37.07 8.29 28.30
CA ARG A 112 -37.14 6.82 28.24
C ARG A 112 -36.02 6.23 29.08
N ARG A 113 -36.22 5.00 29.57
CA ARG A 113 -35.18 4.27 30.31
C ARG A 113 -34.02 3.94 29.37
N VAL A 114 -32.83 4.44 29.70
CA VAL A 114 -31.58 4.14 29.01
C VAL A 114 -30.86 3.02 29.75
N SER A 115 -30.37 2.00 29.04
CA SER A 115 -29.52 0.93 29.56
C SER A 115 -28.27 0.81 28.69
N ARG A 116 -27.11 0.61 29.31
CA ARG A 116 -25.83 0.44 28.63
C ARG A 116 -25.49 -1.04 28.53
N ILE A 117 -25.01 -1.48 27.37
CA ILE A 117 -24.43 -2.79 27.14
C ILE A 117 -23.01 -2.55 26.60
N GLU A 118 -22.05 -3.32 27.09
CA GLU A 118 -20.67 -3.31 26.63
C GLU A 118 -20.34 -4.72 26.15
N GLU A 119 -19.98 -4.84 24.87
CA GLU A 119 -19.62 -6.09 24.20
C GLU A 119 -18.46 -5.82 23.23
N SER A 120 -17.60 -6.82 23.02
CA SER A 120 -16.45 -6.75 22.12
C SER A 120 -16.66 -7.67 20.92
N PHE A 121 -16.34 -7.18 19.72
CA PHE A 121 -16.45 -7.92 18.47
C PHE A 121 -15.15 -7.79 17.68
N PHE A 122 -14.76 -8.87 17.00
CA PHE A 122 -13.64 -8.87 16.09
C PHE A 122 -14.13 -8.89 14.64
N PHE A 123 -13.55 -8.02 13.80
CA PHE A 123 -13.77 -8.00 12.36
C PHE A 123 -12.45 -8.27 11.65
N ALA A 124 -12.39 -9.36 10.90
CA ALA A 124 -11.22 -9.68 10.10
C ALA A 124 -10.99 -8.63 9.00
N PHE A 125 -9.73 -8.42 8.63
CA PHE A 125 -9.39 -7.58 7.48
C PHE A 125 -10.02 -8.16 6.20
N GLN A 126 -10.74 -7.31 5.47
CA GLN A 126 -11.28 -7.65 4.16
C GLN A 126 -10.68 -6.70 3.12
N PRO A 127 -9.88 -7.19 2.17
CA PRO A 127 -9.33 -6.34 1.13
C PRO A 127 -10.47 -5.85 0.23
N ASN A 128 -10.37 -4.60 -0.20
CA ASN A 128 -11.20 -4.12 -1.29
C ASN A 128 -10.86 -4.94 -2.54
N CYS A 129 -11.88 -5.46 -3.23
CA CYS A 129 -11.76 -6.16 -4.50
C CYS A 129 -12.53 -5.36 -5.58
N PRO A 130 -12.02 -4.16 -5.95
CA PRO A 130 -12.68 -3.29 -6.92
C PRO A 130 -12.62 -3.79 -8.36
#